data_AF-A0A960P5U3-F1
#
_entry.id   AF-A0A960P5U3-F1
#
_cell.length_a   1.000
_cell.length_b   1.000
_cell.length_c   1.000
_cell.angle_alpha   90.00
_cell.angle_beta   90.00
_cell.angle_gamma   90.00
#
_symmetry.space_group_name_H-M   'P 1'
#
loop_
_entity.id
_entity.type
_entity.pdbx_description
1 polymer ?
#
loop_
_entity_poly.entity_id
_entity_poly.type
_entity_poly.pdbx_seq_one_letter_code
_entity_poly.pdbx_strand_id
1 'polypeptide(L)'
;MSDRPDRVVVVAGTGTEVGKTWCTARIAEAWRARGGTVAARKPAQSFDPDDPHPTDAAVLAAATGETEAEVCAPDLAFPVALAPPMAAEALGRPVPTVAALVAASSSWPSPAVELGFVEL
;
A
#
# COMPACT_ATOMS: atom_id res chain seq x y z
N MET A 1 11.14 17.87 -12.96
CA MET A 1 11.32 16.40 -13.02
C MET A 1 10.04 15.80 -12.49
N SER A 2 9.51 14.75 -13.11
CA SER A 2 8.30 14.10 -12.62
C SER A 2 8.65 13.34 -11.35
N ASP A 3 7.86 13.47 -10.29
CA ASP A 3 8.01 12.62 -9.09
C ASP A 3 7.49 11.19 -9.33
N ARG A 4 6.98 10.89 -10.53
CA ARG A 4 6.48 9.56 -10.89
C ARG A 4 7.66 8.58 -11.03
N PRO A 5 7.51 7.33 -10.52
CA PRO A 5 8.49 6.29 -10.73
C PRO A 5 8.76 6.01 -12.21
N ASP A 6 9.98 5.55 -12.53
CA ASP A 6 10.33 5.13 -13.91
C ASP A 6 9.39 4.01 -14.39
N ARG A 7 9.02 3.10 -13.47
CA ARG A 7 8.03 2.05 -13.71
C ARG A 7 7.04 1.94 -12.55
N VAL A 8 5.76 1.85 -12.89
CA VAL A 8 4.70 1.52 -11.93
C VAL A 8 4.23 0.09 -12.19
N VAL A 9 4.22 -0.73 -11.13
CA VAL A 9 3.72 -2.10 -11.15
C VAL A 9 2.47 -2.17 -10.29
N VAL A 10 1.35 -2.55 -10.91
CA VAL A 10 0.09 -2.80 -10.19
C VAL A 10 0.04 -4.28 -9.82
N VAL A 11 -0.15 -4.56 -8.54
CA VAL A 11 -0.28 -5.92 -8.00
C VAL A 11 -1.74 -6.14 -7.64
N ALA A 12 -2.38 -7.08 -8.33
CA ALA A 12 -3.76 -7.48 -8.10
C ALA A 12 -3.83 -8.99 -7.86
N GLY A 13 -4.93 -9.47 -7.28
CA GLY A 13 -5.14 -10.89 -7.08
C GLY A 13 -6.61 -11.26 -7.07
N THR A 14 -6.88 -12.55 -7.13
CA THR A 14 -8.24 -13.11 -7.23
C THR A 14 -9.00 -13.11 -5.90
N GLY A 15 -8.34 -12.73 -4.80
CA GLY A 15 -8.92 -12.66 -3.47
C GLY A 15 -8.00 -12.04 -2.43
N THR A 16 -8.46 -12.02 -1.19
CA THR A 16 -7.66 -11.73 0.00
C THR A 16 -6.75 -12.92 0.32
N GLU A 17 -5.67 -12.68 1.08
CA GLU A 17 -4.77 -13.73 1.59
C GLU A 17 -4.05 -14.62 0.55
N VAL A 18 -4.21 -14.35 -0.75
CA VAL A 18 -3.49 -15.06 -1.83
C VAL A 18 -1.99 -14.77 -1.90
N GLY A 19 -1.45 -14.01 -0.94
CA GLY A 19 -0.01 -13.72 -0.82
C GLY A 19 0.51 -12.49 -1.57
N LYS A 20 -0.36 -11.58 -2.05
CA LYS A 20 0.03 -10.36 -2.79
C LYS A 20 1.10 -9.55 -2.05
N THR A 21 0.79 -9.16 -0.81
CA THR A 21 1.65 -8.34 0.05
C THR A 21 3.02 -8.94 0.25
N TRP A 22 3.06 -10.24 0.55
CA TRP A 22 4.30 -10.98 0.75
C TRP A 22 5.13 -11.07 -0.53
N CYS A 23 4.51 -11.35 -1.68
CA CYS A 23 5.20 -11.34 -2.97
C CYS A 23 5.74 -9.94 -3.30
N THR A 24 4.94 -8.88 -3.15
CA THR A 24 5.35 -7.49 -3.38
C THR A 24 6.54 -7.12 -2.49
N ALA A 25 6.46 -7.40 -1.20
CA ALA A 25 7.52 -7.13 -0.23
C ALA A 25 8.83 -7.84 -0.58
N ARG A 26 8.78 -9.14 -0.91
CA ARG A 26 9.98 -9.90 -1.32
C ARG A 26 10.60 -9.35 -2.62
N ILE A 27 9.79 -8.90 -3.58
CA ILE A 27 10.32 -8.28 -4.80
C ILE A 27 10.97 -6.93 -4.47
N ALA A 28 10.34 -6.10 -3.65
CA ALA A 28 10.88 -4.80 -3.24
C ALA A 28 12.21 -4.94 -2.47
N GLU A 29 12.27 -5.86 -1.52
CA GLU A 29 13.51 -6.19 -0.78
C GLU A 29 14.62 -6.67 -1.73
N ALA A 30 14.30 -7.57 -2.67
CA ALA A 30 15.26 -8.05 -3.64
C ALA A 30 15.74 -6.95 -4.61
N TRP A 31 14.90 -5.96 -4.93
CA TRP A 31 15.27 -4.79 -5.72
C TRP A 31 16.24 -3.90 -4.95
N ARG A 32 15.92 -3.57 -3.69
CA ARG A 32 16.79 -2.79 -2.81
C ARG A 32 18.13 -3.46 -2.55
N ALA A 33 18.14 -4.78 -2.35
CA ALA A 33 19.37 -5.55 -2.15
C ALA A 33 20.33 -5.48 -3.36
N ARG A 34 19.82 -5.13 -4.55
CA ARG A 34 20.62 -4.89 -5.77
C ARG A 34 21.00 -3.43 -5.97
N GLY A 35 20.69 -2.56 -5.00
CA GLY A 35 20.98 -1.12 -5.04
C GLY A 35 19.92 -0.28 -5.75
N GLY A 36 18.78 -0.85 -6.14
CA GLY A 36 17.70 -0.12 -6.81
C GLY A 36 16.81 0.65 -5.82
N THR A 37 16.13 1.68 -6.31
CA THR A 37 15.17 2.47 -5.51
C THR A 37 13.74 2.02 -5.75
N VAL A 38 12.95 1.88 -4.68
CA VAL A 38 11.58 1.35 -4.74
C VAL A 38 10.68 2.04 -3.71
N ALA A 39 9.39 2.18 -4.04
CA ALA A 39 8.34 2.62 -3.13
C ALA A 39 7.07 1.81 -3.33
N ALA A 40 6.17 1.79 -2.35
CA ALA A 40 4.91 1.05 -2.40
C ALA A 40 3.72 1.89 -1.93
N ARG A 41 2.58 1.74 -2.59
CA ARG A 41 1.31 2.34 -2.22
C ARG A 41 0.24 1.27 -2.05
N LYS A 42 -0.42 1.29 -0.90
CA LYS A 42 -1.61 0.52 -0.57
C LYS A 42 -2.78 1.52 -0.54
N PRO A 43 -3.63 1.56 -1.59
CA PRO A 43 -4.63 2.62 -1.74
C PRO A 43 -5.62 2.70 -0.57
N ALA A 44 -5.96 1.56 0.01
CA ALA A 44 -6.73 1.45 1.24
C ALA A 44 -6.42 0.10 1.89
N GLN A 45 -6.57 0.04 3.21
CA GLN A 45 -6.49 -1.21 3.94
C GLN A 45 -7.46 -1.24 5.12
N SER A 46 -7.79 -2.44 5.53
CA SER A 46 -8.64 -2.74 6.67
C SER A 46 -8.02 -3.89 7.46
N PHE A 47 -8.03 -3.82 8.78
CA PHE A 47 -7.37 -4.81 9.63
C PHE A 47 -8.09 -4.97 10.96
N ASP A 48 -7.90 -6.12 11.61
CA ASP A 48 -8.29 -6.32 12.99
C ASP A 48 -7.20 -5.71 13.90
N PRO A 49 -7.51 -4.74 14.78
CA PRO A 49 -6.52 -4.17 15.69
C PRO A 49 -5.96 -5.18 16.71
N ASP A 50 -6.66 -6.31 16.94
CA ASP A 50 -6.21 -7.38 17.83
C ASP A 50 -5.41 -8.48 17.09
N ASP A 51 -5.24 -8.38 15.77
CA ASP A 51 -4.39 -9.31 15.01
C ASP A 51 -2.91 -9.08 15.35
N PRO A 52 -2.17 -10.09 15.82
CA PRO A 52 -0.74 -9.96 16.10
C PRO A 52 0.12 -9.82 14.83
N HIS A 53 -0.42 -10.10 13.64
CA HIS A 53 0.32 -9.97 12.39
C HIS A 53 0.39 -8.51 11.91
N PRO A 54 1.48 -8.11 11.24
CA PRO A 54 1.58 -6.78 10.67
C PRO A 54 0.52 -6.54 9.59
N THR A 55 0.03 -5.30 9.51
CA THR A 55 -0.85 -4.87 8.40
C THR A 55 -0.13 -4.94 7.05
N ASP A 56 -0.88 -4.91 5.96
CA ASP A 56 -0.29 -4.87 4.61
C ASP A 56 0.65 -3.67 4.45
N ALA A 57 0.24 -2.49 4.92
CA ALA A 57 1.07 -1.29 4.92
C ALA A 57 2.34 -1.46 5.76
N ALA A 58 2.27 -2.13 6.92
CA ALA A 58 3.44 -2.40 7.76
C ALA A 58 4.45 -3.33 7.06
N VAL A 59 3.97 -4.38 6.39
CA VAL A 59 4.81 -5.30 5.63
C VAL A 59 5.50 -4.59 4.46
N LEU A 60 4.74 -3.82 3.69
CA LEU A 60 5.27 -3.06 2.54
C LEU A 60 6.24 -1.96 2.98
N ALA A 61 5.92 -1.22 4.05
CA ALA A 61 6.75 -0.16 4.60
C ALA A 61 8.12 -0.70 5.03
N ALA A 62 8.15 -1.83 5.74
CA ALA A 62 9.40 -2.50 6.10
C ALA A 62 10.21 -2.91 4.86
N ALA A 63 9.55 -3.44 3.83
CA ALA A 63 10.19 -3.89 2.60
C ALA A 63 10.78 -2.74 1.77
N THR A 64 10.12 -1.59 1.70
CA THR A 64 10.58 -0.42 0.92
C THR A 64 11.46 0.54 1.74
N GLY A 65 11.42 0.46 3.06
CA GLY A 65 12.07 1.42 3.96
C GLY A 65 11.27 2.71 4.15
N GLU A 66 9.96 2.66 3.86
CA GLU A 66 9.00 3.75 4.09
C GLU A 66 8.34 3.61 5.46
N THR A 67 7.54 4.60 5.84
CA THR A 67 6.61 4.53 6.96
C THR A 67 5.25 3.98 6.51
N GLU A 68 4.48 3.41 7.43
CA GLU A 68 3.12 2.93 7.12
C GLU A 68 2.21 4.03 6.54
N ALA A 69 2.34 5.27 7.05
CA ALA A 69 1.56 6.42 6.59
C ALA A 69 1.92 6.86 5.16
N GLU A 70 3.15 6.63 4.71
CA GLU A 70 3.57 6.86 3.32
C GLU A 70 3.05 5.76 2.39
N VAL A 71 2.93 4.53 2.88
CA VAL A 71 2.40 3.39 2.12
C VAL A 71 0.88 3.44 2.01
N CYS A 72 0.18 3.64 3.12
CA CYS A 72 -1.28 3.76 3.19
C CYS A 72 -1.64 5.01 4.00
N ALA A 73 -2.41 5.91 3.38
CA ALA A 73 -2.86 7.10 4.05
C ALA A 73 -3.70 6.74 5.31
N PRO A 74 -3.50 7.39 6.47
CA PRO A 74 -4.22 7.03 7.71
C PRO A 74 -5.75 7.16 7.60
N ASP A 75 -6.23 8.07 6.76
CA ASP A 75 -7.64 8.26 6.44
C ASP A 75 -8.24 7.15 5.55
N LEU A 76 -7.40 6.26 5.02
CA LEU A 76 -7.77 5.06 4.25
C LEU A 76 -7.30 3.75 4.90
N ALA A 77 -6.77 3.84 6.14
CA ALA A 77 -6.53 2.71 7.02
C ALA A 77 -7.69 2.57 8.02
N PHE A 78 -8.37 1.43 7.98
CA PHE A 78 -9.57 1.16 8.79
C PHE A 78 -9.30 0.04 9.82
N PRO A 79 -9.36 0.31 11.14
CA PRO A 79 -9.14 -0.70 12.18
C PRO A 79 -10.41 -1.55 12.42
N VAL A 80 -10.98 -2.09 11.35
CA VAL A 80 -12.13 -3.00 11.35
C VAL A 80 -11.91 -4.04 10.25
N ALA A 81 -11.98 -5.34 10.59
CA ALA A 81 -11.76 -6.45 9.66
C ALA A 81 -12.93 -6.70 8.70
N LEU A 82 -13.25 -5.69 7.88
CA LEU A 82 -14.23 -5.73 6.79
C LEU A 82 -13.59 -5.13 5.54
N ALA A 83 -14.12 -5.41 4.35
CA ALA A 83 -13.66 -4.73 3.13
C ALA A 83 -13.71 -3.19 3.31
N PRO A 84 -12.76 -2.41 2.75
CA PRO A 84 -12.64 -0.98 3.06
C PRO A 84 -13.93 -0.14 2.95
N PRO A 85 -14.81 -0.34 1.94
CA PRO A 85 -16.11 0.36 1.91
C PRO A 85 -17.01 0.02 3.11
N MET A 86 -17.07 -1.25 3.49
CA MET A 86 -17.87 -1.71 4.63
C MET A 86 -17.28 -1.25 5.97
N ALA A 87 -15.94 -1.22 6.08
CA ALA A 87 -15.25 -0.71 7.26
C ALA A 87 -15.48 0.80 7.42
N ALA A 88 -15.45 1.56 6.32
CA ALA A 88 -15.79 2.98 6.33
C ALA A 88 -17.22 3.23 6.81
N GLU A 89 -18.21 2.49 6.28
CA GLU A 89 -19.61 2.56 6.72
C GLU A 89 -19.77 2.22 8.21
N ALA A 90 -19.16 1.14 8.67
CA ALA A 90 -19.22 0.72 10.08
C ALA A 90 -18.64 1.77 11.04
N LEU A 91 -17.62 2.51 10.59
CA LEU A 91 -16.97 3.58 11.35
C LEU A 91 -17.64 4.96 11.17
N GLY A 92 -18.69 5.07 10.34
CA GLY A 92 -19.28 6.36 9.98
C GLY A 92 -18.34 7.30 9.22
N ARG A 93 -17.34 6.74 8.52
CA ARG A 93 -16.36 7.48 7.70
C ARG A 93 -16.82 7.53 6.23
N PRO A 94 -16.33 8.50 5.44
CA PRO A 94 -16.61 8.54 4.01
C PRO A 94 -16.15 7.25 3.30
N VAL A 95 -17.03 6.66 2.49
CA VAL A 95 -16.67 5.51 1.64
C VAL A 95 -15.66 5.96 0.59
N PRO A 96 -14.50 5.29 0.44
CA PRO A 96 -13.50 5.69 -0.54
C PRO A 96 -14.03 5.61 -1.97
N THR A 97 -13.88 6.70 -2.73
CA THR A 97 -14.15 6.70 -4.16
C THR A 97 -12.91 6.24 -4.94
N VAL A 98 -13.09 5.76 -6.17
CA VAL A 98 -11.95 5.43 -7.05
C VAL A 98 -11.01 6.63 -7.21
N ALA A 99 -11.54 7.84 -7.33
CA ALA A 99 -10.72 9.04 -7.44
C ALA A 99 -9.87 9.29 -6.17
N ALA A 100 -10.43 9.06 -4.99
CA ALA A 100 -9.69 9.16 -3.73
C ALA A 100 -8.57 8.11 -3.63
N LEU A 101 -8.85 6.86 -4.03
CA LEU A 101 -7.85 5.79 -4.05
C LEU A 101 -6.70 6.09 -5.01
N VAL A 102 -7.01 6.63 -6.21
CA VAL A 102 -6.00 7.06 -7.18
C VAL A 102 -5.17 8.20 -6.60
N ALA A 103 -5.80 9.21 -6.00
CA ALA A 103 -5.08 10.34 -5.40
C ALA A 103 -4.12 9.90 -4.30
N ALA A 104 -4.58 9.03 -3.38
CA ALA A 104 -3.76 8.48 -2.30
C ALA A 104 -2.57 7.64 -2.80
N SER A 105 -2.68 7.06 -4.00
CA SER A 105 -1.65 6.19 -4.59
C SER A 105 -0.77 6.89 -5.63
N SER A 106 -0.87 8.22 -5.75
CA SER A 106 -0.18 9.00 -6.79
C SER A 106 0.98 9.87 -6.27
N SER A 107 1.18 9.94 -4.95
CA SER A 107 2.30 10.64 -4.34
C SER A 107 3.48 9.69 -4.18
N TRP A 108 4.68 10.08 -4.61
CA TRP A 108 5.88 9.25 -4.62
C TRP A 108 7.07 10.03 -4.05
N PRO A 109 8.13 9.35 -3.57
CA PRO A 109 9.32 10.03 -3.06
C PRO A 109 9.99 10.91 -4.12
N SER A 110 10.68 11.97 -3.67
CA SER A 110 11.54 12.81 -4.50
C SER A 110 12.99 12.72 -3.98
N PRO A 111 13.99 12.34 -4.80
CA PRO A 111 13.87 12.04 -6.22
C PRO A 111 13.03 10.79 -6.52
N ALA A 112 12.45 10.74 -7.72
CA ALA A 112 11.62 9.62 -8.16
C ALA A 112 12.37 8.28 -8.05
N VAL A 113 11.65 7.25 -7.61
CA VAL A 113 12.18 5.88 -7.52
C VAL A 113 12.13 5.16 -8.87
N GLU A 114 12.99 4.17 -9.07
CA GLU A 114 12.97 3.37 -10.31
C GLU A 114 11.70 2.52 -10.40
N LEU A 115 11.21 2.00 -9.26
CA LEU A 115 10.06 1.09 -9.19
C LEU A 115 9.03 1.54 -8.15
N GLY A 116 7.80 1.78 -8.58
CA GLY A 116 6.67 2.05 -7.69
C GLY A 116 5.64 0.92 -7.74
N PHE A 117 5.34 0.31 -6.59
CA PHE A 117 4.26 -0.67 -6.48
C PHE A 117 2.94 0.00 -6.08
N VAL A 118 1.85 -0.37 -6.74
CA VAL A 118 0.49 -0.11 -6.27
C VAL A 118 -0.16 -1.46 -6.01
N GLU A 119 -0.32 -1.82 -4.74
CA GLU A 119 -0.91 -3.10 -4.34
C GLU A 119 -2.39 -2.92 -4.01
N LEU A 120 -3.26 -3.65 -4.74
CA LEU A 120 -4.72 -3.60 -4.60
C LEU A 120 -5.24 -4.67 -3.65
#